data_AF-A0A6V7K109-F1
#
_entry.id   AF-A0A6V7K109-F1
#
_cell.length_a   1.000
_cell.length_b   1.000
_cell.length_c   1.000
_cell.angle_alpha   90.00
_cell.angle_beta   90.00
_cell.angle_gamma   90.00
#
_symmetry.space_group_name_H-M   'P 1'
#
loop_
_entity.id
_entity.type
_entity.pdbx_description
1 polymer ?
#
loop_
_entity_poly.entity_id
_entity_poly.type
_entity_poly.pdbx_seq_one_letter_code
_entity_poly.pdbx_strand_id
1 'polypeptide(L)' 'KIRDIYDMCRLDKAWFVERLSPWCSVFSRGELQVLEYAEDLDYYYSTGYGREVNRVIGCFPLQDMMDHF' A
#
# COMPACT_ATOMS: atom_id res chain seq x y z
N LYS A 1 -13.64 7.03 -8.55
CA LYS A 1 -13.86 8.50 -8.43
C LYS A 1 -12.92 9.19 -7.44
N ILE A 2 -12.91 8.84 -6.13
CA ILE A 2 -11.90 9.37 -5.17
C ILE A 2 -10.62 8.53 -5.18
N ARG A 3 -10.76 7.18 -5.18
CA ARG A 3 -9.63 6.25 -5.25
C ARG A 3 -8.75 6.53 -6.47
N ASP A 4 -9.35 6.76 -7.64
CA ASP A 4 -8.61 7.08 -8.87
C ASP A 4 -7.72 8.33 -8.72
N ILE A 5 -8.19 9.37 -8.04
CA ILE A 5 -7.39 10.60 -7.81
C ILE A 5 -6.28 10.35 -6.78
N TYR A 6 -6.58 9.56 -5.74
CA TYR A 6 -5.58 9.09 -4.78
C TYR A 6 -4.50 8.22 -5.46
N ASP A 7 -4.91 7.37 -6.41
CA ASP A 7 -4.00 6.56 -7.23
C ASP A 7 -3.09 7.43 -8.10
N MET A 8 -3.65 8.46 -8.74
CA MET A 8 -2.85 9.44 -9.48
C MET A 8 -1.87 10.18 -8.56
N CYS A 9 -2.29 10.56 -7.35
CA CYS A 9 -1.44 11.17 -6.33
C CYS A 9 -0.25 10.28 -5.96
N ARG A 10 -0.51 9.04 -5.54
CA ARG A 10 0.57 8.14 -5.07
C ARG A 10 1.54 7.76 -6.18
N LEU A 11 1.04 7.53 -7.40
CA LEU A 11 1.89 7.14 -8.54
C LEU A 11 2.76 8.32 -9.01
N ASP A 12 2.18 9.52 -9.12
CA ASP A 12 2.92 10.72 -9.49
C ASP A 12 3.97 11.07 -8.40
N LYS A 13 3.61 10.94 -7.12
CA LYS A 13 4.54 11.18 -6.01
C LYS A 13 5.67 10.16 -5.95
N ALA A 14 5.41 8.90 -6.29
CA ALA A 14 6.44 7.87 -6.39
C ALA A 14 7.45 8.15 -7.52
N TRP A 15 6.99 8.73 -8.62
CA TRP A 15 7.85 9.07 -9.76
C TRP A 15 8.60 10.39 -9.58
N PHE A 16 7.97 11.40 -8.97
CA PHE A 16 8.54 12.73 -8.75
C PHE A 16 8.60 13.11 -7.26
N VAL A 17 9.50 12.45 -6.53
CA VAL A 17 9.59 12.50 -5.06
C VAL A 17 9.69 13.92 -4.49
N GLU A 18 10.49 14.81 -5.10
CA GLU A 18 10.69 16.17 -4.58
C GLU A 18 9.59 17.15 -4.97
N ARG A 19 8.76 16.81 -5.97
CA ARG A 19 7.73 17.72 -6.47
C ARG A 19 6.44 17.59 -5.65
N LEU A 20 5.72 18.69 -5.54
CA LEU A 20 4.34 18.66 -5.08
C LEU A 20 3.47 18.14 -6.23
N SER A 21 2.84 16.98 -6.03
CA SER A 21 1.92 16.43 -7.01
C SER A 21 0.62 17.24 -7.04
N PRO A 22 0.17 17.71 -8.21
CA PRO A 22 -1.14 18.35 -8.36
C PRO A 22 -2.30 17.43 -7.98
N TRP A 23 -2.11 16.12 -8.09
CA TRP A 23 -3.13 15.14 -7.72
C TRP A 23 -3.23 14.95 -6.21
N CYS A 24 -2.14 15.21 -5.47
CA CYS A 24 -2.15 15.19 -4.01
C CYS A 24 -2.66 16.51 -3.40
N SER A 25 -2.60 17.62 -4.13
CA SER A 25 -2.93 18.96 -3.57
C SER A 25 -4.42 19.16 -3.26
N VAL A 26 -5.28 18.30 -3.81
CA VAL A 26 -6.73 18.31 -3.53
C VAL A 26 -7.06 17.67 -2.17
N PHE A 27 -6.11 16.98 -1.54
CA PHE A 27 -6.30 16.33 -0.26
C PHE A 27 -5.55 17.08 0.85
N SER A 28 -6.19 17.21 2.00
CA SER A 28 -5.51 17.52 3.25
C SER A 28 -4.68 16.33 3.72
N ARG A 29 -3.73 16.58 4.62
CA ARG A 29 -2.94 15.51 5.25
C ARG A 29 -3.82 14.49 5.98
N GLY A 30 -4.88 14.93 6.65
CA GLY A 30 -5.79 14.03 7.36
C GLY A 30 -6.57 13.12 6.41
N GLU A 31 -7.01 13.64 5.26
CA GLU A 31 -7.67 12.83 4.24
C GLU A 31 -6.72 11.79 3.63
N LEU A 32 -5.46 12.16 3.38
CA LEU A 32 -4.44 11.20 2.93
C LEU A 32 -4.24 10.08 3.95
N GLN A 33 -4.11 10.41 5.25
CA GLN A 33 -3.96 9.39 6.30
C GLN A 33 -5.14 8.42 6.37
N VAL A 34 -6.37 8.89 6.15
CA VAL A 34 -7.56 8.03 6.09
C VAL A 34 -7.50 7.09 4.89
N LEU A 35 -7.09 7.60 3.72
CA LEU A 35 -6.97 6.81 2.50
C LEU A 35 -5.85 5.77 2.60
N GLU A 36 -4.69 6.16 3.16
CA GLU A 36 -3.56 5.27 3.46
C GLU A 36 -3.99 4.16 4.43
N TYR A 37 -4.68 4.50 5.52
CA TYR A 37 -5.15 3.50 6.48
C TYR A 37 -6.22 2.56 5.90
N ALA A 38 -7.08 3.06 5.00
CA ALA A 38 -8.03 2.21 4.30
C ALA A 38 -7.31 1.20 3.39
N GLU A 39 -6.20 1.59 2.76
CA GLU A 39 -5.35 0.71 1.97
C GLU A 39 -4.60 -0.30 2.86
N ASP A 40 -4.07 0.13 4.00
CA ASP A 40 -3.45 -0.76 4.99
C ASP A 40 -4.40 -1.86 5.45
N LEU A 41 -5.67 -1.52 5.72
CA LEU A 41 -6.69 -2.50 6.09
C LEU A 41 -6.98 -3.47 4.94
N ASP A 42 -7.06 -2.99 3.70
CA ASP A 42 -7.28 -3.82 2.51
C ASP A 42 -6.13 -4.84 2.36
N TYR A 43 -4.87 -4.40 2.47
CA TYR A 43 -3.71 -5.30 2.42
C TYR A 43 -3.63 -6.23 3.63
N TYR A 44 -3.93 -5.74 4.83
CA TYR A 44 -3.94 -6.56 6.03
C TYR A 44 -4.84 -7.78 5.89
N TYR A 45 -6.05 -7.60 5.35
CA TYR A 45 -7.00 -8.70 5.16
C TYR A 45 -6.85 -9.44 3.84
N SER A 46 -6.32 -8.84 2.78
CA SER A 46 -6.15 -9.52 1.48
C SER A 46 -4.88 -10.37 1.44
N THR A 47 -3.73 -9.82 1.85
CA THR A 47 -2.41 -10.46 1.70
C THR A 47 -1.59 -10.52 3.00
N GLY A 48 -2.00 -9.78 4.03
CA GLY A 48 -1.36 -9.75 5.34
C GLY A 48 -1.94 -10.75 6.34
N TYR A 49 -1.73 -10.47 7.63
CA TYR A 49 -2.06 -11.37 8.74
C TYR A 49 -3.56 -11.49 9.06
N GLY A 50 -4.42 -10.70 8.41
CA GLY A 50 -5.86 -10.69 8.66
C GLY A 50 -6.59 -11.95 8.22
N ARG A 51 -5.93 -12.85 7.46
CA ARG A 51 -6.45 -14.18 7.12
C ARG A 51 -5.41 -15.26 7.41
N GLU A 52 -5.84 -16.37 8.00
CA GLU A 52 -4.94 -17.47 8.36
C GLU A 52 -4.21 -18.08 7.16
N VAL A 53 -4.87 -18.17 6.00
CA VAL A 53 -4.28 -18.71 4.76
C VAL A 53 -3.02 -17.95 4.32
N ASN A 54 -2.95 -16.65 4.58
CA ASN A 54 -1.81 -15.82 4.17
C ASN A 54 -0.54 -16.18 4.94
N ARG A 55 -0.65 -16.73 6.16
CA ARG A 55 0.51 -17.24 6.90
C ARG A 55 1.15 -18.41 6.17
N VAL A 56 0.33 -19.30 5.61
CA VAL A 56 0.82 -20.48 4.88
C VAL A 56 1.47 -20.09 3.55
N ILE A 57 0.89 -19.12 2.84
CA ILE A 57 1.44 -18.63 1.57
C ILE A 57 2.85 -18.05 1.76
N GLY A 58 3.09 -17.33 2.85
CA GLY A 58 4.40 -16.76 3.17
C GLY A 58 5.45 -17.79 3.62
N CYS A 59 5.05 -18.98 4.09
CA CYS A 59 5.97 -19.96 4.65
C CYS A 59 6.99 -20.48 3.62
N PHE A 60 6.54 -20.92 2.44
CA PHE A 60 7.42 -21.52 1.44
C PHE A 60 8.51 -20.57 0.92
N PRO A 61 8.19 -19.33 0.48
CA PRO A 61 9.23 -18.41 0.03
C PRO A 61 10.17 -17.97 1.17
N LEU A 62 9.68 -17.86 2.40
CA LEU A 62 10.53 -17.56 3.55
C LEU A 62 11.48 -18.72 3.87
N GLN A 63 11.00 -19.96 3.80
CA GLN A 63 11.84 -21.14 4.00
C GLN A 63 12.92 -21.22 2.91
N ASP A 64 12.54 -21.04 1.64
CA ASP A 64 13.49 -21.02 0.51
C ASP A 64 14.59 -19.97 0.71
N MET A 65 14.21 -18.76 1.14
CA MET A 65 15.19 -17.72 1.50
C MET A 65 16.12 -18.19 2.62
N MET A 66 15.61 -18.79 3.69
CA MET A 66 16.43 -19.24 4.83
C MET A 66 17.36 -20.41 4.48
N ASP A 67 16.96 -21.26 3.53
CA ASP A 67 17.73 -22.44 3.13
C ASP A 67 18.75 -22.13 2.02
N HIS A 68 18.57 -21.03 1.27
CA HIS A 68 19.35 -20.72 0.05
C HIS A 68 20.04 -19.34 -0.01
N PHE A 69 19.80 -18.42 0.94
CA PHE A 69 20.60 -17.19 1.12
C PHE A 69 21.58 -17.31 2.29
#